data_AF-A0A444XBE3-F1
#
_entry.id   AF-A0A444XBE3-F1
#
_cell.length_a   1.000
_cell.length_b   1.000
_cell.length_c   1.000
_cell.angle_alpha   90.00
_cell.angle_beta   90.00
_cell.angle_gamma   90.00
#
_symmetry.space_group_name_H-M   'P 1'
#
loop_
_entity.id
_entity.type
_entity.pdbx_description
1 polymer ?
#
loop_
_entity_poly.entity_id
_entity_poly.type
_entity_poly.pdbx_seq_one_letter_code
_entity_poly.pdbx_strand_id
1 'polypeptide(L)'
;MDYGVGVRRKEMALQSGTLLPLVFPKHSSGAMAHAQEIRVCTNRTCRKQGSFQTLETLSALAPPNLAVNSCGCLGRCGAGPNLAILPDGFIVAHCGTPAQAAQLVATLFSRDDADATSSLEALALRKRAEIEFQNRNLSEAELLLSQAIDSEPFGGMHVLFKCRSVVRLELGNYRGALQDAREALNLAPRYSEAYICQGDAFLALNEFESAEQSYLASLDIDPLIRRSKSFKARILKLQEKVAAVNTS
;
A
#
# COMPACT_ATOMS: atom_id res chain seq x y z
N MET A 1 21.15 30.35 -15.54
CA MET A 1 20.21 29.64 -16.43
C MET A 1 19.13 29.07 -15.53
N ASP A 2 18.12 29.89 -15.26
CA ASP A 2 16.95 29.56 -14.46
C ASP A 2 15.91 28.88 -15.33
N TYR A 3 15.42 27.70 -14.93
CA TYR A 3 14.17 27.14 -15.43
C TYR A 3 13.13 27.19 -14.31
N GLY A 4 12.45 28.33 -14.22
CA GLY A 4 11.26 28.50 -13.40
C GLY A 4 10.04 27.89 -14.10
N VAL A 5 9.58 26.74 -13.62
CA VAL A 5 8.29 26.17 -14.03
C VAL A 5 7.21 26.83 -13.18
N GLY A 6 6.47 27.77 -13.79
CA GLY A 6 5.33 28.45 -13.19
C GLY A 6 4.15 27.50 -13.02
N VAL A 7 4.02 26.89 -11.85
CA VAL A 7 2.82 26.13 -11.46
C VAL A 7 1.67 27.11 -11.21
N ARG A 8 0.62 27.05 -12.05
CA ARG A 8 -0.61 27.83 -11.85
C ARG A 8 -1.33 27.32 -10.59
N ARG A 9 -1.45 28.20 -9.58
CA ARG A 9 -1.99 27.89 -8.24
C ARG A 9 -3.52 27.93 -8.25
N LYS A 10 -4.16 26.79 -7.96
CA LYS A 10 -5.51 26.77 -7.36
C LYS A 10 -5.34 26.39 -5.89
N GLU A 11 -5.88 27.20 -5.00
CA GLU A 11 -5.75 27.05 -3.54
C GLU A 11 -7.05 26.46 -2.96
N MET A 12 -6.95 25.52 -2.01
CA MET A 12 -8.05 25.22 -1.08
C MET A 12 -7.50 25.36 0.34
N ALA A 13 -8.21 26.12 1.17
CA ALA A 13 -7.97 26.21 2.60
C ALA A 13 -8.95 25.28 3.32
N LEU A 14 -8.44 24.35 4.14
CA LEU A 14 -9.25 23.66 5.14
C LEU A 14 -9.35 24.56 6.38
N GLN A 15 -10.46 25.27 6.55
CA GLN A 15 -10.75 26.00 7.79
C GLN A 15 -11.75 25.21 8.66
N SER A 16 -11.34 25.00 9.92
CA SER A 16 -12.11 24.70 11.13
C SER A 16 -13.45 23.93 11.03
N GLY A 17 -13.44 22.70 11.56
CA GLY A 17 -14.49 22.19 12.46
C GLY A 17 -15.81 21.71 11.85
N THR A 18 -16.11 22.05 10.60
CA THR A 18 -17.29 21.53 9.90
C THR A 18 -16.86 21.13 8.50
N LEU A 19 -17.14 19.89 8.11
CA LEU A 19 -17.01 19.40 6.73
C LEU A 19 -17.97 20.22 5.86
N LEU A 20 -17.56 21.41 5.44
CA LEU A 20 -18.04 21.95 4.17
C LEU A 20 -17.61 20.93 3.12
N PRO A 21 -18.53 20.49 2.24
CA PRO A 21 -18.15 19.60 1.15
C PRO A 21 -16.95 20.26 0.48
N LEU A 22 -15.86 19.51 0.32
CA LEU A 22 -14.72 19.95 -0.47
C LEU A 22 -15.30 20.24 -1.87
N VAL A 23 -15.67 21.50 -2.12
CA VAL A 23 -16.21 21.91 -3.41
C VAL A 23 -15.01 21.98 -4.33
N PHE A 24 -14.62 20.82 -4.84
CA PHE A 24 -13.81 20.74 -6.03
C PHE A 24 -14.52 21.58 -7.09
N PRO A 25 -13.85 22.53 -7.75
CA PRO A 25 -14.48 23.34 -8.77
C PRO A 25 -15.09 22.39 -9.80
N LYS A 26 -16.43 22.40 -9.92
CA LYS A 26 -17.18 21.64 -10.93
C LYS A 26 -16.68 22.09 -12.30
N HIS A 27 -15.68 21.40 -12.83
CA HIS A 27 -15.34 21.48 -14.24
C HIS A 27 -16.30 20.55 -14.98
N SER A 28 -16.94 21.14 -15.97
CA SER A 28 -17.89 20.51 -16.89
C SER A 28 -17.33 19.20 -17.45
N SER A 29 -18.11 18.13 -17.31
CA SER A 29 -18.05 16.88 -18.08
C SER A 29 -16.69 16.17 -18.18
N GLY A 30 -16.49 15.14 -17.35
CA GLY A 30 -15.60 14.00 -17.65
C GLY A 30 -14.31 13.92 -16.83
N ALA A 31 -14.19 12.81 -16.08
CA ALA A 31 -12.97 12.28 -15.42
C ALA A 31 -12.45 12.97 -14.14
N MET A 32 -13.09 12.69 -12.99
CA MET A 32 -12.37 12.63 -11.71
C MET A 32 -11.60 11.29 -11.65
N ALA A 33 -10.34 11.27 -12.07
CA ALA A 33 -9.35 10.21 -11.79
C ALA A 33 -7.99 10.60 -12.40
N HIS A 34 -7.13 11.32 -11.68
CA HIS A 34 -5.76 11.59 -12.19
C HIS A 34 -4.65 11.73 -11.14
N ALA A 35 -4.94 11.60 -9.84
CA ALA A 35 -3.87 11.58 -8.84
C ALA A 35 -3.00 10.32 -9.03
N GLN A 36 -1.73 10.49 -9.39
CA GLN A 36 -0.77 9.40 -9.59
C GLN A 36 0.28 9.36 -8.47
N GLU A 37 0.54 10.51 -7.85
CA GLU A 37 1.48 10.61 -6.74
C GLU A 37 0.98 11.61 -5.69
N ILE A 38 1.05 11.22 -4.42
CA ILE A 38 0.93 12.13 -3.28
C ILE A 38 2.29 12.27 -2.62
N ARG A 39 2.76 13.52 -2.50
CA ARG A 39 3.97 13.84 -1.75
C ARG A 39 3.65 14.42 -0.40
N VAL A 40 4.11 13.77 0.66
CA VAL A 40 3.96 14.23 2.04
C VAL A 40 5.17 15.05 2.45
N CYS A 41 4.97 16.32 2.80
CA CYS A 41 6.04 17.16 3.31
C CYS A 41 6.52 16.63 4.67
N THR A 42 7.80 16.26 4.76
CA THR A 42 8.41 15.75 6.01
C THR A 42 9.44 16.71 6.61
N ASN A 43 9.44 17.97 6.17
CA ASN A 43 10.31 19.03 6.72
C ASN A 43 9.96 19.33 8.20
N ARG A 44 10.89 19.99 8.92
CA ARG A 44 10.88 20.21 10.38
C ARG A 44 9.50 20.53 10.97
N THR A 45 8.77 21.50 10.40
CA THR A 45 7.45 21.92 10.92
C THR A 45 6.37 20.86 10.71
N CYS A 46 6.31 20.24 9.53
CA CYS A 46 5.36 19.17 9.23
C CYS A 46 5.64 17.91 10.06
N ARG A 47 6.92 17.58 10.27
CA ARG A 47 7.31 16.44 11.14
C ARG A 47 6.82 16.62 12.57
N LYS A 48 6.96 17.82 13.14
CA LYS A 48 6.42 18.14 14.48
C LYS A 48 4.90 18.02 14.59
N GLN A 49 4.19 18.07 13.45
CA GLN A 49 2.74 17.98 13.35
C GLN A 49 2.26 16.60 12.85
N GLY A 50 3.12 15.58 12.90
CA GLY A 50 2.71 14.19 12.62
C GLY A 50 2.78 13.76 11.16
N SER A 51 3.55 14.46 10.31
CA SER A 51 3.62 14.12 8.87
C SER A 51 4.16 12.72 8.57
N PHE A 52 4.89 12.11 9.50
CA PHE A 52 5.36 10.72 9.35
C PHE A 52 4.22 9.72 9.53
N GLN A 53 3.35 9.93 10.50
CA GLN A 53 2.14 9.14 10.67
C GLN A 53 1.23 9.32 9.46
N THR A 54 1.11 10.55 8.94
CA THR A 54 0.38 10.80 7.69
C THR A 54 0.98 10.02 6.53
N LEU A 55 2.30 10.08 6.33
CA LEU A 55 2.99 9.34 5.29
C LEU A 55 2.74 7.83 5.41
N GLU A 56 2.90 7.27 6.61
CA GLU A 56 2.68 5.84 6.87
C GLU A 56 1.24 5.42 6.59
N THR A 57 0.26 6.18 7.09
CA THR A 57 -1.16 5.91 6.85
C THR A 57 -1.50 5.97 5.37
N LEU A 58 -1.04 7.00 4.66
CA LEU A 58 -1.30 7.13 3.23
C LEU A 58 -0.65 6.02 2.42
N SER A 59 0.61 5.67 2.71
CA SER A 59 1.30 4.57 2.05
C SER A 59 0.61 3.22 2.30
N ALA A 60 0.04 3.03 3.48
CA ALA A 60 -0.68 1.79 3.82
C ALA A 60 -2.07 1.69 3.16
N LEU A 61 -2.72 2.82 2.88
CA LEU A 61 -4.05 2.89 2.30
C LEU A 61 -4.04 3.18 0.80
N ALA A 62 -2.87 3.39 0.20
CA ALA A 62 -2.77 3.72 -1.21
C ALA A 62 -3.30 2.58 -2.08
N PRO A 63 -4.16 2.86 -3.08
CA PRO A 63 -4.43 1.91 -4.13
C PRO A 63 -3.16 1.66 -4.98
N PRO A 64 -3.06 0.52 -5.69
CA PRO A 64 -1.86 0.13 -6.44
C PRO A 64 -1.34 1.16 -7.45
N ASN A 65 -2.20 2.04 -7.94
CA ASN A 65 -1.88 3.08 -8.93
C ASN A 65 -1.54 4.45 -8.31
N LEU A 66 -1.50 4.56 -6.97
CA LEU A 66 -1.15 5.80 -6.26
C LEU A 66 0.20 5.64 -5.56
N ALA A 67 1.21 6.35 -6.04
CA ALA A 67 2.48 6.46 -5.33
C ALA A 67 2.33 7.42 -4.14
N VAL A 68 2.91 7.06 -3.00
CA VAL A 68 2.97 7.94 -1.82
C VAL A 68 4.41 8.07 -1.38
N ASN A 69 4.96 9.29 -1.52
CA ASN A 69 6.37 9.57 -1.26
C ASN A 69 6.56 10.69 -0.25
N SER A 70 7.68 10.66 0.47
CA SER A 70 8.11 11.82 1.25
C SER A 70 8.71 12.89 0.36
N CYS A 71 8.62 14.16 0.76
CA CYS A 71 9.29 15.26 0.09
C CYS A 71 9.79 16.34 1.05
N GLY A 72 10.61 17.25 0.51
CA GLY A 72 11.09 18.44 1.21
C GLY A 72 9.98 19.47 1.47
N CYS A 73 10.39 20.70 1.82
CA CYS A 73 9.42 21.76 2.11
C CYS A 73 8.59 22.13 0.87
N LEU A 74 7.27 22.16 1.01
CA LEU A 74 6.34 22.63 -0.04
C LEU A 74 6.10 24.15 -0.01
N GLY A 75 6.98 24.92 0.66
CA GLY A 75 6.90 26.38 0.72
C GLY A 75 5.74 26.96 1.54
N ARG A 76 4.98 26.11 2.25
CA ARG A 76 3.87 26.52 3.13
C ARG A 76 4.31 26.38 4.60
N CYS A 77 5.10 27.35 5.07
CA CYS A 77 5.58 27.38 6.45
C CYS A 77 4.43 27.71 7.41
N GLY A 78 4.35 27.00 8.56
CA GLY A 78 3.51 27.39 9.70
C GLY A 78 2.35 26.44 10.04
N ALA A 79 1.83 25.65 9.10
CA ALA A 79 0.76 24.69 9.36
C ALA A 79 0.97 23.44 8.48
N GLY A 80 1.33 22.31 9.09
CA GLY A 80 1.54 21.03 8.41
C GLY A 80 0.69 19.93 9.05
N PRO A 81 0.69 18.70 8.54
CA PRO A 81 1.39 18.21 7.36
C PRO A 81 0.83 18.81 6.06
N ASN A 82 1.70 19.06 5.09
CA ASN A 82 1.30 19.55 3.76
C ASN A 82 1.44 18.42 2.75
N LEU A 83 0.50 18.34 1.81
CA LEU A 83 0.50 17.33 0.75
C LEU A 83 0.57 18.01 -0.62
N ALA A 84 1.27 17.39 -1.57
CA ALA A 84 1.16 17.74 -2.98
C ALA A 84 0.54 16.57 -3.75
N ILE A 85 -0.50 16.85 -4.53
CA ILE A 85 -1.20 15.88 -5.38
C ILE A 85 -0.74 16.12 -6.82
N LEU A 86 -0.17 15.09 -7.44
CA LEU A 86 0.41 15.13 -8.79
C LEU A 86 -0.39 14.25 -9.75
N PRO A 87 -0.42 14.59 -11.06
CA PRO A 87 0.45 15.56 -11.75
C PRO A 87 -0.01 17.02 -11.66
N ASP A 88 -1.23 17.29 -11.21
CA ASP A 88 -1.81 18.64 -11.23
C ASP A 88 -1.10 19.66 -10.35
N GLY A 89 -0.23 19.21 -9.44
CA GLY A 89 0.58 20.08 -8.57
C GLY A 89 -0.26 20.78 -7.50
N PHE A 90 -1.42 20.22 -7.17
CA PHE A 90 -2.31 20.79 -6.18
C PHE A 90 -1.73 20.60 -4.77
N ILE A 91 -1.66 21.68 -4.00
CA ILE A 91 -1.10 21.64 -2.63
C ILE A 91 -2.23 21.74 -1.62
N VAL A 92 -2.35 20.71 -0.79
CA VAL A 92 -3.18 20.72 0.43
C VAL A 92 -2.32 21.27 1.55
N ALA A 93 -2.60 22.51 1.95
CA ALA A 93 -1.98 23.10 3.12
C ALA A 93 -2.69 22.57 4.38
N HIS A 94 -1.93 22.05 5.34
CA HIS A 94 -2.42 21.52 6.61
C HIS A 94 -3.54 20.49 6.44
N CYS A 95 -3.19 19.26 6.05
CA CYS A 95 -4.14 18.15 6.01
C CYS A 95 -4.61 17.69 7.40
N GLY A 96 -4.09 18.30 8.48
CA GLY A 96 -4.42 18.00 9.86
C GLY A 96 -3.97 16.60 10.29
N THR A 97 -4.89 15.67 10.46
CA THR A 97 -4.61 14.32 10.99
C THR A 97 -4.37 13.29 9.89
N PRO A 98 -3.76 12.12 10.20
CA PRO A 98 -3.68 11.01 9.26
C PRO A 98 -5.05 10.53 8.76
N ALA A 99 -6.09 10.59 9.60
CA ALA A 99 -7.46 10.24 9.21
C ALA A 99 -8.03 11.21 8.16
N GLN A 100 -7.79 12.52 8.33
CA GLN A 100 -8.19 13.52 7.33
C GLN A 100 -7.42 13.35 6.01
N ALA A 101 -6.14 12.99 6.08
CA ALA A 101 -5.38 12.64 4.89
C ALA A 101 -5.93 11.38 4.19
N ALA A 102 -6.32 10.35 4.94
CA ALA A 102 -6.98 9.16 4.39
C ALA A 102 -8.33 9.52 3.73
N GLN A 103 -9.12 10.39 4.36
CA GLN A 103 -10.37 10.91 3.79
C GLN A 103 -10.15 11.64 2.48
N LEU A 104 -9.09 12.44 2.39
CA LEU A 104 -8.71 13.07 1.13
C LEU A 104 -8.47 12.01 0.03
N VAL A 105 -7.73 10.94 0.32
CA VAL A 105 -7.52 9.86 -0.67
C VAL A 105 -8.82 9.16 -1.03
N ALA A 106 -9.68 8.86 -0.05
CA ALA A 106 -11.01 8.28 -0.33
C ALA A 106 -11.81 9.14 -1.31
N THR A 107 -11.82 10.47 -1.12
CA THR A 107 -12.52 11.39 -2.04
C THR A 107 -11.90 11.49 -3.43
N LEU A 108 -10.60 11.19 -3.58
CA LEU A 108 -9.91 11.26 -4.88
C LEU A 108 -10.15 10.01 -5.74
N PHE A 109 -10.38 8.86 -5.11
CA PHE A 109 -10.40 7.56 -5.80
C PHE A 109 -11.77 6.86 -5.79
N SER A 110 -12.69 7.26 -4.92
CA SER A 110 -14.04 6.67 -4.87
C SER A 110 -15.09 7.59 -5.50
N ARG A 111 -16.09 7.01 -6.17
CA ARG A 111 -17.04 7.76 -7.00
C ARG A 111 -18.21 8.40 -6.26
N ASP A 112 -18.52 8.02 -5.03
CA ASP A 112 -19.60 8.59 -4.21
C ASP A 112 -19.27 8.40 -2.71
N ASP A 113 -19.62 9.39 -1.86
CA ASP A 113 -19.70 9.41 -0.37
C ASP A 113 -18.72 8.52 0.43
N ALA A 114 -17.54 8.22 -0.10
CA ALA A 114 -16.64 7.24 0.49
C ALA A 114 -15.99 7.81 1.75
N ASP A 115 -16.34 7.21 2.87
CA ASP A 115 -15.74 7.46 4.16
C ASP A 115 -14.43 6.65 4.29
N ALA A 116 -13.39 7.28 4.82
CA ALA A 116 -12.12 6.62 5.11
C ALA A 116 -12.24 5.61 6.26
N THR A 117 -13.34 5.63 7.02
CA THR A 117 -13.55 4.80 8.21
C THR A 117 -13.29 3.31 7.94
N SER A 118 -13.91 2.71 6.91
CA SER A 118 -13.71 1.27 6.62
C SER A 118 -12.25 0.93 6.31
N SER A 119 -11.53 1.86 5.69
CA SER A 119 -10.12 1.70 5.33
C SER A 119 -9.20 1.90 6.51
N LEU A 120 -9.50 2.87 7.38
CA LEU A 120 -8.80 3.06 8.66
C LEU A 120 -9.02 1.88 9.60
N GLU A 121 -10.23 1.31 9.64
CA GLU A 121 -10.54 0.09 10.38
C GLU A 121 -9.78 -1.12 9.82
N ALA A 122 -9.79 -1.32 8.50
CA ALA A 122 -9.00 -2.37 7.84
C ALA A 122 -7.50 -2.24 8.16
N LEU A 123 -6.97 -1.01 8.19
CA LEU A 123 -5.59 -0.74 8.57
C LEU A 123 -5.32 -1.10 10.04
N ALA A 124 -6.24 -0.77 10.94
CA ALA A 124 -6.12 -1.13 12.35
C ALA A 124 -6.15 -2.66 12.55
N LEU A 125 -7.05 -3.36 11.86
CA LEU A 125 -7.14 -4.82 11.85
C LEU A 125 -5.85 -5.45 11.30
N ARG A 126 -5.30 -4.93 10.20
CA ARG A 126 -4.00 -5.38 9.66
C ARG A 126 -2.88 -5.24 10.69
N LYS A 127 -2.77 -4.07 11.34
CA LYS A 127 -1.75 -3.83 12.37
C LYS A 127 -1.90 -4.79 13.55
N ARG A 128 -3.13 -5.07 13.98
CA ARG A 128 -3.40 -6.09 15.01
C ARG A 128 -3.01 -7.49 14.54
N ALA A 129 -3.33 -7.85 13.31
CA ALA A 129 -2.95 -9.15 12.74
C ALA A 129 -1.43 -9.34 12.69
N GLU A 130 -0.67 -8.28 12.39
CA GLU A 130 0.80 -8.32 12.42
C GLU A 130 1.35 -8.59 13.83
N ILE A 131 0.72 -8.04 14.86
CA ILE A 131 1.06 -8.31 16.27
C ILE A 131 0.74 -9.77 16.61
N GLU A 132 -0.46 -10.26 16.26
CA GLU A 132 -0.86 -11.64 16.52
C GLU A 132 0.02 -12.66 15.77
N PHE A 133 0.44 -12.32 14.55
CA PHE A 133 1.40 -13.11 13.79
C PHE A 133 2.75 -13.22 14.51
N GLN A 134 3.26 -12.12 15.06
CA GLN A 134 4.48 -12.11 15.88
C GLN A 134 4.32 -12.95 17.16
N ASN A 135 3.13 -12.92 17.76
CA ASN A 135 2.79 -13.72 18.94
C ASN A 135 2.53 -15.21 18.61
N ARG A 136 2.67 -15.63 17.34
CA ARG A 136 2.36 -16.98 16.83
C ARG A 136 0.88 -17.38 16.95
N ASN A 137 -0.01 -16.42 17.17
CA ASN A 137 -1.46 -16.60 17.16
C ASN A 137 -1.99 -16.55 15.72
N LEU A 138 -1.58 -17.52 14.90
CA LEU A 138 -1.79 -17.50 13.45
C LEU A 138 -3.27 -17.49 13.04
N SER A 139 -4.12 -18.23 13.75
CA SER A 139 -5.57 -18.28 13.46
C SER A 139 -6.25 -16.92 13.69
N GLU A 140 -5.86 -16.21 14.76
CA GLU A 140 -6.38 -14.87 15.04
C GLU A 140 -5.88 -13.87 13.99
N ALA A 141 -4.61 -13.96 13.60
CA ALA A 141 -4.06 -13.13 12.53
C ALA A 141 -4.81 -13.34 11.20
N GLU A 142 -5.14 -14.57 10.82
CA GLU A 142 -5.94 -14.86 9.62
C GLU A 142 -7.36 -14.28 9.72
N LEU A 143 -8.00 -14.41 10.89
CA LEU A 143 -9.34 -13.87 11.14
C LEU A 143 -9.36 -12.35 10.99
N LEU A 144 -8.44 -11.64 11.64
CA LEU A 144 -8.33 -10.18 11.58
C LEU A 144 -8.07 -9.69 10.15
N LEU A 145 -7.22 -10.39 9.39
CA LEU A 145 -6.98 -10.06 7.99
C LEU A 145 -8.19 -10.32 7.10
N SER A 146 -8.97 -11.35 7.39
CA SER A 146 -10.22 -11.61 6.68
C SER A 146 -11.26 -10.54 6.95
N GLN A 147 -11.44 -10.15 8.21
CA GLN A 147 -12.31 -9.01 8.59
C GLN A 147 -11.88 -7.70 7.90
N ALA A 148 -10.57 -7.46 7.76
CA ALA A 148 -10.04 -6.28 7.09
C ALA A 148 -10.30 -6.30 5.57
N ILE A 149 -10.35 -7.48 4.96
CA ILE A 149 -10.67 -7.64 3.53
C ILE A 149 -12.18 -7.47 3.31
N ASP A 150 -12.99 -8.04 4.19
CA ASP A 150 -14.45 -8.02 4.12
C ASP A 150 -15.03 -6.60 4.31
N SER A 151 -14.27 -5.66 4.89
CA SER A 151 -14.66 -4.24 4.99
C SER A 151 -14.45 -3.45 3.69
N GLU A 152 -13.93 -4.10 2.63
CA GLU A 152 -13.72 -3.54 1.29
C GLU A 152 -13.09 -2.13 1.30
N PRO A 153 -11.87 -1.98 1.84
CA PRO A 153 -11.21 -0.69 1.90
C PRO A 153 -10.90 -0.14 0.50
N PHE A 154 -10.94 1.17 0.32
CA PHE A 154 -10.72 1.80 -0.99
C PHE A 154 -9.31 1.55 -1.55
N GLY A 155 -8.37 1.16 -0.71
CA GLY A 155 -6.99 0.88 -1.07
C GLY A 155 -6.30 -0.04 -0.06
N GLY A 156 -5.05 -0.41 -0.32
CA GLY A 156 -4.31 -1.37 0.51
C GLY A 156 -4.78 -2.84 0.42
N MET A 157 -5.81 -3.18 -0.37
CA MET A 157 -6.30 -4.56 -0.51
C MET A 157 -5.21 -5.56 -0.94
N HIS A 158 -4.36 -5.19 -1.91
CA HIS A 158 -3.23 -6.03 -2.35
C HIS A 158 -2.26 -6.35 -1.19
N VAL A 159 -2.09 -5.43 -0.25
CA VAL A 159 -1.28 -5.64 0.97
C VAL A 159 -1.98 -6.60 1.93
N LEU A 160 -3.30 -6.45 2.12
CA LEU A 160 -4.08 -7.36 2.98
C LEU A 160 -4.02 -8.80 2.49
N PHE A 161 -4.26 -9.03 1.20
CA PHE A 161 -4.14 -10.35 0.58
C PHE A 161 -2.73 -10.92 0.75
N LYS A 162 -1.70 -10.12 0.46
CA LYS A 162 -0.31 -10.54 0.67
C LYS A 162 -0.03 -10.91 2.13
N CYS A 163 -0.50 -10.12 3.10
CA CYS A 163 -0.33 -10.44 4.52
C CYS A 163 -1.07 -11.74 4.87
N ARG A 164 -2.31 -11.93 4.41
CA ARG A 164 -3.08 -13.16 4.68
C ARG A 164 -2.45 -14.38 4.03
N SER A 165 -1.86 -14.23 2.84
CA SER A 165 -1.06 -15.26 2.20
C SER A 165 0.11 -15.70 3.07
N VAL A 166 0.85 -14.77 3.69
CA VAL A 166 1.95 -15.11 4.61
C VAL A 166 1.44 -15.89 5.82
N VAL A 167 0.32 -15.46 6.42
CA VAL A 167 -0.28 -16.16 7.56
C VAL A 167 -0.73 -17.58 7.16
N ARG A 168 -1.38 -17.74 6.00
CA ARG A 168 -1.84 -19.02 5.50
C ARG A 168 -0.70 -19.98 5.14
N LEU A 169 0.45 -19.47 4.68
CA LEU A 169 1.66 -20.27 4.49
C LEU A 169 2.13 -20.89 5.83
N GLU A 170 2.16 -20.09 6.89
CA GLU A 170 2.55 -20.56 8.23
C GLU A 170 1.53 -21.55 8.83
N LEU A 171 0.24 -21.40 8.50
CA LEU A 171 -0.83 -22.33 8.89
C LEU A 171 -0.83 -23.64 8.10
N GLY A 172 -0.03 -23.77 7.04
CA GLY A 172 -0.06 -24.93 6.14
C GLY A 172 -1.18 -24.88 5.10
N ASN A 173 -1.99 -23.81 5.05
CA ASN A 173 -3.04 -23.61 4.05
C ASN A 173 -2.43 -23.05 2.75
N TYR A 174 -1.64 -23.86 2.06
CA TYR A 174 -0.88 -23.43 0.89
C TYR A 174 -1.77 -23.05 -0.31
N ARG A 175 -2.92 -23.73 -0.48
CA ARG A 175 -3.89 -23.37 -1.54
C ARG A 175 -4.55 -22.02 -1.27
N GLY A 176 -4.96 -21.76 -0.03
CA GLY A 176 -5.50 -20.46 0.36
C GLY A 176 -4.47 -19.34 0.24
N ALA A 177 -3.21 -19.61 0.59
CA ALA A 177 -2.11 -18.68 0.38
C ALA A 177 -1.90 -18.37 -1.12
N LEU A 178 -1.90 -19.39 -1.98
CA LEU A 178 -1.77 -19.20 -3.42
C LEU A 178 -2.92 -18.36 -4.00
N GLN A 179 -4.14 -18.58 -3.52
CA GLN A 179 -5.30 -17.77 -3.92
C GLN A 179 -5.11 -16.32 -3.51
N ASP A 180 -4.73 -16.05 -2.26
CA ASP A 180 -4.49 -14.68 -1.79
C ASP A 180 -3.34 -14.00 -2.56
N ALA A 181 -2.24 -14.71 -2.84
CA ALA A 181 -1.16 -14.18 -3.65
C ALA A 181 -1.62 -13.81 -5.07
N ARG A 182 -2.51 -14.61 -5.67
CA ARG A 182 -3.11 -14.29 -6.98
C ARG A 182 -4.02 -13.06 -6.91
N GLU A 183 -4.86 -12.93 -5.89
CA GLU A 183 -5.68 -11.73 -5.73
C GLU A 183 -4.85 -10.47 -5.51
N ALA A 184 -3.76 -10.55 -4.73
CA ALA A 184 -2.82 -9.46 -4.58
C ALA A 184 -2.20 -9.04 -5.93
N LEU A 185 -1.86 -10.00 -6.80
CA LEU A 185 -1.31 -9.75 -8.13
C LEU A 185 -2.35 -9.26 -9.14
N ASN A 186 -3.61 -9.70 -9.03
CA ASN A 186 -4.72 -9.20 -9.85
C ASN A 186 -4.91 -7.69 -9.59
N LEU A 187 -4.83 -7.27 -8.32
CA LEU A 187 -4.95 -5.88 -7.92
C LEU A 187 -3.67 -5.08 -8.23
N ALA A 188 -2.50 -5.65 -7.97
CA ALA A 188 -1.21 -5.02 -8.14
C ALA A 188 -0.24 -5.94 -8.92
N PRO A 189 -0.29 -5.94 -10.27
CA PRO A 189 0.54 -6.84 -11.09
C PRO A 189 2.04 -6.63 -10.95
N ARG A 190 2.46 -5.45 -10.47
CA ARG A 190 3.88 -5.11 -10.22
C ARG A 190 4.26 -5.18 -8.74
N TYR A 191 3.62 -6.06 -7.97
CA TYR A 191 3.89 -6.22 -6.54
C TYR A 191 4.84 -7.41 -6.28
N SER A 192 6.14 -7.11 -6.16
CA SER A 192 7.20 -8.11 -6.01
C SER A 192 6.97 -9.06 -4.82
N GLU A 193 6.48 -8.56 -3.69
CA GLU A 193 6.23 -9.36 -2.49
C GLU A 193 5.09 -10.38 -2.66
N ALA A 194 4.09 -10.09 -3.51
CA ALA A 194 3.02 -11.05 -3.81
C ALA A 194 3.53 -12.22 -4.67
N TYR A 195 4.45 -11.97 -5.60
CA TYR A 195 5.15 -13.03 -6.33
C TYR A 195 6.02 -13.90 -5.40
N ILE A 196 6.64 -13.33 -4.37
CA ILE A 196 7.35 -14.12 -3.35
C ILE A 196 6.38 -15.06 -2.63
N CYS A 197 5.22 -14.55 -2.21
CA CYS A 197 4.21 -15.38 -1.54
C CYS A 197 3.66 -16.47 -2.46
N GLN A 198 3.46 -16.16 -3.74
CA GLN A 198 3.05 -17.12 -4.76
C GLN A 198 4.09 -18.23 -4.92
N GLY A 199 5.37 -17.87 -5.01
CA GLY A 199 6.48 -18.83 -5.10
C GLY A 199 6.62 -19.68 -3.84
N ASP A 200 6.46 -19.09 -2.65
CA ASP A 200 6.47 -19.82 -1.37
C ASP A 200 5.31 -20.84 -1.32
N ALA A 201 4.13 -20.48 -1.83
CA ALA A 201 2.96 -21.37 -1.88
C ALA A 201 3.16 -22.52 -2.87
N PHE A 202 3.65 -22.24 -4.07
CA PHE A 202 3.99 -23.28 -5.06
C PHE A 202 5.08 -24.22 -4.54
N LEU A 203 6.11 -23.68 -3.90
CA LEU A 203 7.18 -24.48 -3.30
C LEU A 203 6.63 -25.43 -2.21
N ALA A 204 5.68 -24.97 -1.39
CA ALA A 204 5.03 -25.79 -0.38
C ALA A 204 4.08 -26.85 -0.97
N LEU A 205 3.52 -26.60 -2.15
CA LEU A 205 2.72 -27.55 -2.93
C LEU A 205 3.57 -28.51 -3.78
N ASN A 206 4.90 -28.41 -3.73
CA ASN A 206 5.87 -29.14 -4.57
C ASN A 206 5.75 -28.83 -6.08
N GLU A 207 5.19 -27.68 -6.44
CA GLU A 207 5.13 -27.18 -7.81
C GLU A 207 6.38 -26.33 -8.12
N PHE A 208 7.53 -26.99 -8.26
CA PHE A 208 8.83 -26.32 -8.26
C PHE A 208 9.07 -25.39 -9.46
N GLU A 209 8.62 -25.77 -10.65
CA GLU A 209 8.74 -24.92 -11.85
C GLU A 209 7.93 -23.63 -11.69
N SER A 210 6.68 -23.73 -11.25
CA SER A 210 5.83 -22.58 -10.93
C SER A 210 6.46 -21.68 -9.86
N ALA A 211 7.07 -22.29 -8.83
CA ALA A 211 7.77 -21.54 -7.79
C ALA A 211 8.96 -20.74 -8.33
N GLU A 212 9.78 -21.35 -9.19
CA GLU A 212 10.89 -20.69 -9.86
C GLU A 212 10.41 -19.50 -10.70
N GLN A 213 9.39 -19.70 -11.52
CA GLN A 213 8.81 -18.64 -12.35
C GLN A 213 8.30 -17.47 -11.50
N SER A 214 7.61 -17.72 -10.38
CA SER A 214 7.16 -16.68 -9.46
C SER A 214 8.33 -15.91 -8.85
N TYR A 215 9.40 -16.59 -8.41
CA TYR A 215 10.58 -15.91 -7.86
C TYR A 215 11.32 -15.08 -8.92
N LEU A 216 11.40 -15.55 -10.16
CA LEU A 216 11.97 -14.80 -11.28
C LEU A 216 11.14 -13.55 -11.61
N ALA A 217 9.82 -13.65 -11.62
CA ALA A 217 8.93 -12.50 -11.80
C ALA A 217 9.12 -11.44 -10.70
N SER A 218 9.29 -11.88 -9.45
CA SER A 218 9.62 -10.98 -8.33
C SER A 218 10.95 -10.26 -8.55
N LEU A 219 11.99 -10.96 -9.02
CA LEU A 219 13.31 -10.41 -9.31
C LEU A 219 13.34 -9.45 -10.49
N ASP A 220 12.48 -9.66 -11.49
CA ASP A 220 12.34 -8.75 -12.62
C ASP A 220 11.77 -7.39 -12.18
N ILE A 221 10.81 -7.43 -11.25
CA ILE A 221 10.18 -6.23 -10.68
C ILE A 221 11.13 -5.50 -9.73
N ASP A 222 11.75 -6.22 -8.79
CA ASP A 222 12.72 -5.66 -7.85
C ASP A 222 14.01 -6.50 -7.82
N PRO A 223 15.01 -6.15 -8.64
CA PRO A 223 16.29 -6.86 -8.67
C PRO A 223 17.07 -6.82 -7.34
N LEU A 224 16.78 -5.88 -6.45
CA LEU A 224 17.50 -5.72 -5.19
C LEU A 224 17.16 -6.82 -4.18
N ILE A 225 15.99 -7.46 -4.29
CA ILE A 225 15.60 -8.59 -3.41
C ILE A 225 16.59 -9.75 -3.49
N ARG A 226 17.32 -9.91 -4.60
CA ARG A 226 18.39 -10.91 -4.75
C ARG A 226 19.43 -10.81 -3.64
N ARG A 227 19.68 -9.61 -3.11
CA ARG A 227 20.64 -9.37 -2.04
C ARG A 227 20.10 -9.73 -0.67
N SER A 228 18.79 -9.88 -0.51
CA SER A 228 18.14 -10.24 0.75
C SER A 228 18.53 -11.65 1.20
N LYS A 229 18.86 -11.79 2.48
CA LYS A 229 19.13 -13.10 3.11
C LYS A 229 17.90 -14.01 3.04
N SER A 230 16.72 -13.46 3.28
CA SER A 230 15.47 -14.24 3.28
C SER A 230 15.08 -14.73 1.88
N PHE A 231 15.41 -13.97 0.83
CA PHE A 231 15.17 -14.40 -0.55
C PHE A 231 16.17 -15.48 -0.98
N LYS A 232 17.45 -15.32 -0.64
CA LYS A 232 18.47 -16.37 -0.88
C LYS A 232 18.09 -17.71 -0.25
N ALA A 233 17.56 -17.70 0.98
CA ALA A 233 17.10 -18.91 1.65
C ALA A 233 15.97 -19.62 0.89
N ARG A 234 15.05 -18.88 0.27
CA ARG A 234 13.97 -19.45 -0.57
C ARG A 234 14.54 -20.14 -1.81
N ILE A 235 15.47 -19.50 -2.49
CA ILE A 235 16.12 -20.06 -3.68
C ILE A 235 16.91 -21.33 -3.35
N LEU A 236 17.66 -21.33 -2.24
CA LEU A 236 18.37 -22.53 -1.78
C LEU A 236 17.41 -23.68 -1.48
N LYS A 237 16.33 -23.39 -0.74
CA LYS A 237 15.29 -24.40 -0.42
C LYS A 237 14.65 -24.99 -1.68
N LEU A 238 14.39 -24.15 -2.70
CA LEU A 238 13.89 -24.61 -3.99
C LEU A 238 14.90 -25.55 -4.68
N GLN A 239 16.18 -25.16 -4.74
CA GLN A 239 17.24 -25.96 -5.35
C GLN A 239 17.41 -27.32 -4.66
N GLU A 240 17.40 -27.35 -3.33
CA GLU A 240 17.46 -28.59 -2.54
C GLU A 240 16.30 -29.53 -2.86
N LYS A 241 15.08 -28.98 -2.96
CA LYS A 241 13.87 -29.76 -3.27
C LYS A 241 13.90 -30.31 -4.70
N VAL A 242 14.31 -29.50 -5.68
CA VAL A 242 14.44 -29.92 -7.08
C VAL A 242 15.51 -31.01 -7.22
N ALA A 243 16.66 -30.84 -6.56
CA ALA A 243 17.73 -31.84 -6.56
C ALA A 243 17.24 -33.19 -6.00
N ALA A 244 16.51 -33.17 -4.88
CA ALA A 244 15.98 -34.39 -4.26
C ALA A 244 15.03 -35.17 -5.18
N VAL A 245 14.18 -34.46 -5.95
CA VAL A 245 13.27 -35.09 -6.93
C VAL A 245 14.04 -35.68 -8.11
N ASN A 246 15.07 -34.98 -8.62
CA ASN A 246 15.86 -35.48 -9.73
C ASN A 246 16.75 -36.69 -9.37
N THR A 247 16.98 -36.93 -8.08
CA THR A 247 17.74 -38.08 -7.57
C THR A 247 16.86 -39.27 -7.14
N SER A 248 15.53 -39.13 -7.18
CA SER A 248 14.55 -40.16 -6.78
C SER A 248 13.97 -40.86 -8.01
#